data_AF-A0A2E5E9L2-F1
#
_entry.id   AF-A0A2E5E9L2-F1
#
_cell.length_a   1.000
_cell.length_b   1.000
_cell.length_c   1.000
_cell.angle_alpha   90.00
_cell.angle_beta   90.00
_cell.angle_gamma   90.00
#
_symmetry.space_group_name_H-M   'P 1'
#
loop_
_entity.id
_entity.type
_entity.pdbx_description
1 polymer ?
#
loop_
_entity_poly.entity_id
_entity_poly.type
_entity_poly.pdbx_seq_one_letter_code
_entity_poly.pdbx_strand_id
1 'polypeptide(L)' 'MYLLRNGSLALDLNRRSNGCLYVQRSDLGSAAWIPPSMIRSTLKTRQAYELAKSTDIPLLAAG' A
#
# COMPACT_ATOMS: atom_id res chain seq x y z
N MET A 1 3.79 -2.98 3.90
CA MET A 1 2.73 -2.62 2.94
C MET A 1 1.57 -2.01 3.68
N TYR A 2 0.78 -1.18 3.02
CA TYR A 2 -0.40 -0.53 3.59
C TYR A 2 -1.64 -0.84 2.76
N LEU A 3 -2.75 -1.09 3.45
CA LEU A 3 -4.07 -1.05 2.86
C LEU A 3 -4.64 0.35 3.05
N LEU A 4 -5.06 0.97 1.95
CA LEU A 4 -5.69 2.28 1.97
C LEU A 4 -7.21 2.12 2.14
N ARG A 5 -7.87 3.18 2.63
CA ARG A 5 -9.33 3.18 2.84
C ARG A 5 -10.14 2.92 1.56
N ASN A 6 -9.59 3.25 0.40
CA ASN A 6 -10.20 3.00 -0.90
C ASN A 6 -10.01 1.55 -1.41
N GLY A 7 -9.36 0.68 -0.62
CA GLY A 7 -9.11 -0.72 -0.99
C GLY A 7 -7.81 -0.95 -1.75
N SER A 8 -7.10 0.09 -2.19
CA SER A 8 -5.80 -0.05 -2.87
C SER A 8 -4.70 -0.50 -1.90
N LEU A 9 -3.73 -1.24 -2.43
CA LEU A 9 -2.49 -1.60 -1.73
C LEU A 9 -1.37 -0.62 -2.07
N ALA A 10 -0.52 -0.34 -1.09
CA ALA A 10 0.62 0.52 -1.25
C ALA A 10 1.88 -0.02 -0.57
N LEU A 11 3.04 0.21 -1.18
CA LEU A 11 4.34 -0.21 -0.61
C LEU A 11 4.88 0.86 0.34
N ASP A 12 5.39 0.44 1.50
CA ASP A 12 6.14 1.33 2.39
C ASP A 12 7.55 1.53 1.82
N LEU A 13 7.91 2.76 1.49
CA LEU A 13 9.25 3.12 1.02
C LEU A 13 10.12 3.70 2.15
N ASN A 14 9.70 3.56 3.41
CA ASN A 14 10.38 4.08 4.60
C ASN A 14 10.65 5.59 4.55
N ARG A 15 9.86 6.33 3.78
CA ARG A 15 9.94 7.80 3.65
C ARG A 15 8.72 8.41 4.30
N ARG A 16 8.94 9.20 5.36
CA ARG A 16 7.89 9.78 6.20
C ARG A 16 8.13 11.26 6.40
N SER A 17 7.06 12.06 6.38
CA SER A 17 7.13 13.50 6.59
C SER A 17 5.82 13.99 7.20
N ASN A 18 5.87 14.68 8.34
CA ASN A 18 4.68 15.21 9.04
C ASN A 18 3.56 14.17 9.23
N GLY A 19 3.92 12.91 9.53
CA GLY A 19 2.97 11.80 9.66
C GLY A 19 2.47 11.22 8.33
N CYS A 20 2.67 11.91 7.20
CA CYS A 20 2.41 11.38 5.87
C CYS A 20 3.42 10.29 5.51
N LEU A 21 2.95 9.29 4.78
CA LEU A 21 3.76 8.21 4.25
C LEU A 21 3.94 8.40 2.75
N TYR A 22 5.17 8.31 2.27
CA TYR A 22 5.42 8.19 0.84
C TYR A 22 5.25 6.72 0.44
N VAL A 23 4.29 6.46 -0.44
CA VAL A 23 3.96 5.09 -0.86
C VAL A 23 3.94 4.97 -2.38
N GLN A 24 4.27 3.78 -2.88
CA GLN A 24 4.04 3.41 -4.26
C GLN A 24 2.67 2.74 -4.39
N ARG A 25 1.83 3.25 -5.30
CA ARG A 25 0.55 2.68 -5.70
C ARG A 25 0.76 1.74 -6.88
N SER A 26 0.62 0.44 -6.64
CA SER A 26 0.80 -0.58 -7.67
C SER A 26 -0.32 -0.56 -8.72
N ASP A 27 -1.52 -0.15 -8.34
CA ASP A 27 -2.69 -0.05 -9.24
C ASP A 27 -2.56 1.08 -10.28
N LEU A 28 -1.79 2.12 -9.96
CA LEU A 28 -1.60 3.29 -10.82
C LEU A 28 -0.17 3.42 -11.37
N GLY A 29 0.74 2.49 -11.05
CA GLY A 29 2.15 2.59 -11.44
C GLY A 29 2.84 3.89 -10.98
N SER A 30 2.36 4.52 -9.90
CA SER A 30 2.80 5.86 -9.45
C SER A 30 3.10 5.89 -7.96
N ALA A 31 3.72 6.97 -7.47
CA ALA A 31 3.98 7.18 -6.06
C ALA A 31 3.34 8.48 -5.57
N ALA A 32 2.87 8.48 -4.31
CA ALA A 32 2.20 9.62 -3.71
C ALA A 32 2.47 9.71 -2.20
N TRP A 33 2.33 10.91 -1.65
CA TRP A 33 2.26 11.11 -0.20
C TRP A 33 0.83 10.86 0.28
N ILE A 34 0.68 9.92 1.21
CA ILE A 34 -0.60 9.53 1.79
C ILE A 34 -0.69 10.08 3.20
N PRO A 35 -1.73 10.87 3.52
CA PRO A 35 -1.93 11.36 4.86
C PRO A 35 -2.36 10.22 5.81
N PRO A 36 -2.11 10.34 7.12
CA PRO A 36 -2.48 9.33 8.12
C PRO A 36 -3.94 8.87 8.03
N SER A 37 -4.85 9.79 7.73
CA SER A 37 -6.30 9.54 7.65
C SER A 37 -6.70 8.54 6.56
N MET A 38 -5.88 8.38 5.52
CA MET A 38 -6.12 7.48 4.39
C MET A 38 -5.61 6.05 4.63
N ILE A 39 -4.77 5.84 5.64
CA ILE A 39 -4.21 4.53 5.97
C ILE A 39 -5.26 3.76 6.78
N ARG A 40 -5.70 2.61 6.26
CA ARG A 40 -6.64 1.73 6.97
C ARG A 40 -5.91 0.78 7.89
N SER A 41 -4.84 0.15 7.41
CA SER A 41 -4.03 -0.77 8.19
C SER A 41 -2.62 -0.97 7.61
N THR A 42 -1.69 -1.33 8.49
CA THR A 42 -0.38 -1.83 8.11
C THR A 42 -0.45 -3.34 7.94
N LEU A 43 0.03 -3.85 6.80
CA LEU A 43 0.04 -5.26 6.47
C LEU A 43 1.46 -5.82 6.51
N LYS A 44 1.61 -6.99 7.15
CA LYS A 44 2.77 -7.85 6.94
C LYS A 44 2.75 -8.41 5.51
N THR A 45 3.91 -8.71 4.94
CA THR A 45 4.04 -9.24 3.57
C THR A 45 3.11 -10.42 3.30
N ARG A 46 3.03 -11.38 4.23
CA ARG A 46 2.12 -12.54 4.13
C ARG A 46 0.64 -12.11 4.08
N GLN A 47 0.22 -11.18 4.94
CA GLN A 47 -1.18 -10.69 4.95
C GLN A 47 -1.53 -10.01 3.65
N ALA A 48 -0.59 -9.26 3.07
CA ALA A 48 -0.84 -8.58 1.81
C ALA A 48 -0.89 -9.54 0.61
N TYR A 49 -0.09 -10.61 0.66
CA TYR A 49 -0.12 -11.69 -0.33
C TYR A 49 -1.44 -12.46 -0.30
N GLU A 50 -1.94 -12.82 0.89
CA GLU A 50 -3.26 -13.44 1.06
C GLU A 50 -4.40 -12.49 0.63
N LEU A 51 -4.25 -11.18 0.91
CA LEU A 51 -5.23 -10.19 0.47
C LEU A 51 -5.28 -10.13 -1.06
N ALA A 52 -4.14 -10.01 -1.73
CA ALA A 52 -4.07 -9.98 -3.18
C ALA A 52 -4.64 -11.26 -3.83
N LYS A 53 -4.37 -12.43 -3.26
CA LYS A 53 -4.94 -13.70 -3.71
C LYS A 53 -6.46 -13.80 -3.54
N SER A 54 -7.01 -13.22 -2.47
CA SER A 54 -8.43 -13.31 -2.14
C SER A 54 -9.29 -12.22 -2.80
N THR A 55 -8.68 -11.14 -3.31
CA THR A 55 -9.42 -9.96 -3.81
C THR A 55 -9.22 -9.66 -5.29
N ASP A 56 -8.60 -10.54 -6.08
CA ASP A 56 -8.26 -10.27 -7.49
C ASP A 56 -7.43 -8.99 -7.69
N ILE A 57 -6.81 -8.47 -6.61
CA ILE A 57 -5.93 -7.30 -6.66
C ILE A 57 -4.58 -7.78 -7.16
N PRO A 58 -4.13 -7.40 -8.38
CA PRO A 58 -2.88 -7.91 -8.93
C PRO A 58 -1.71 -7.46 -8.06
N LEU A 59 -1.04 -8.44 -7.45
CA LEU A 59 0.21 -8.24 -6.73
C LEU A 59 1.33 -8.10 -7.78
N LEU A 60 1.55 -6.90 -8.29
CA LEU A 60 2.73 -6.61 -9.10
C LEU A 60 3.94 -6.60 -8.16
N ALA A 61 4.56 -7.78 -8.01
CA ALA A 61 5.83 -7.95 -7.33
C ALA A 61 6.88 -7.07 -8.02
N ALA A 62 7.51 -6.17 -7.27
CA ALA A 62 8.73 -5.52 -7.71
C ALA A 62 9.86 -6.55 -7.63
N GLY A 63 10.47 -6.84 -8.79
CA GLY A 63 11.79 -7.46 -8.89
C GLY A 63 12.90 -6.47 -8.62
#